data_AF-A0A7Y9HV54-F1
#
_entry.id   AF-A0A7Y9HV54-F1
#
_cell.length_a   1.000
_cell.length_b   1.000
_cell.length_c   1.000
_cell.angle_alpha   90.00
_cell.angle_beta   90.00
_cell.angle_gamma   90.00
#
_symmetry.space_group_name_H-M   'P 1'
#
loop_
_entity.id
_entity.type
_entity.pdbx_description
1 polymer ?
#
loop_
_entity_poly.entity_id
_entity_poly.type
_entity_poly.pdbx_seq_one_letter_code
_entity_poly.pdbx_strand_id
1 'polypeptide(L)' 'MNNSSNSLKSLLELGVSDDFRQCAATMNIHCLQDVLDQDLSEIKAHPAFNYIWYTDLLSLLKKEGLLDEFQDRLL' A
#
# COMPACT_ATOMS: atom_id res chain seq x y z
N MET A 1 -13.14 -10.71 12.28
CA MET A 1 -12.93 -9.25 12.43
C MET A 1 -11.59 -9.04 13.12
N ASN A 2 -10.46 -9.04 12.39
CA ASN A 2 -9.10 -8.82 12.92
C ASN A 2 -8.23 -7.97 11.95
N ASN A 3 -8.81 -7.24 10.98
CA ASN A 3 -8.03 -6.57 9.92
C ASN A 3 -7.26 -5.33 10.39
N SER A 4 -7.69 -4.67 11.47
CA SER A 4 -7.11 -3.40 11.93
C SER A 4 -5.66 -3.50 12.41
N SER A 5 -5.19 -4.69 12.80
CA SER A 5 -3.82 -4.86 13.32
C SER A 5 -2.78 -5.07 12.23
N ASN A 6 -3.19 -5.44 11.01
CA ASN A 6 -2.27 -5.69 9.89
C ASN A 6 -2.04 -4.44 9.03
N SER A 7 -3.02 -3.54 8.93
CA SER A 7 -2.87 -2.31 8.13
C SER A 7 -1.85 -1.33 8.72
N LEU A 8 -1.75 -1.30 10.05
CA LEU A 8 -0.82 -0.44 10.80
C LEU A 8 0.60 -1.01 10.91
N LYS A 9 0.85 -2.25 10.47
CA LYS A 9 2.21 -2.81 10.46
C LYS A 9 3.07 -2.01 9.51
N SER A 10 4.31 -1.75 9.94
CA SER A 10 5.27 -1.08 9.06
C SER A 10 5.51 -1.95 7.83
N LEU A 11 5.68 -1.32 6.66
CA LEU A 11 6.14 -2.03 5.47
C LEU A 11 7.46 -2.79 5.73
N LEU A 12 8.30 -2.33 6.67
CA LEU A 12 9.52 -3.04 7.10
C LEU A 12 9.23 -4.44 7.65
N GLU A 13 8.10 -4.63 8.32
CA GLU A 13 7.71 -5.88 8.97
C GLU A 13 7.00 -6.85 8.00
N LEU A 14 6.59 -6.37 6.83
CA LEU A 14 5.81 -7.14 5.85
C LEU A 14 6.67 -7.92 4.84
N GLY A 15 7.99 -7.82 4.94
CA GLY A 15 8.93 -8.58 4.10
C GLY A 15 8.93 -8.17 2.63
N VAL A 16 8.59 -6.92 2.33
CA VAL A 16 8.67 -6.33 0.97
C VAL A 16 10.12 -6.11 0.53
N SER A 17 10.34 -5.88 -0.77
CA SER A 17 11.66 -5.56 -1.32
C SER A 17 12.13 -4.15 -0.91
N ASP A 18 13.44 -3.92 -0.95
CA ASP A 18 14.02 -2.60 -0.71
C ASP A 18 13.54 -1.56 -1.73
N ASP A 19 13.44 -1.94 -3.00
CA ASP A 19 12.93 -1.07 -4.07
C ASP A 19 11.48 -0.65 -3.79
N PHE A 20 10.64 -1.58 -3.34
CA PHE A 20 9.26 -1.28 -2.95
C PHE A 20 9.22 -0.30 -1.78
N ARG A 21 10.04 -0.52 -0.74
CA ARG A 21 10.13 0.36 0.43
C ARG A 21 10.59 1.76 0.05
N GLN A 22 11.62 1.87 -0.76
CA GLN A 22 12.18 3.15 -1.16
C GLN A 22 11.12 3.96 -1.93
N CYS A 23 10.44 3.31 -2.87
CA CYS A 23 9.35 3.92 -3.62
C CYS A 23 8.20 4.35 -2.70
N ALA A 24 7.73 3.48 -1.81
CA ALA A 24 6.67 3.78 -0.84
C ALA A 24 7.05 4.97 0.07
N ALA A 25 8.28 4.98 0.59
CA ALA A 25 8.79 6.07 1.42
C ALA A 25 8.82 7.41 0.67
N THR A 26 9.16 7.42 -0.64
CA THR A 26 9.08 8.66 -1.43
C THR A 26 7.65 9.18 -1.61
N MET A 27 6.65 8.31 -1.49
CA MET A 27 5.22 8.65 -1.53
C MET A 27 4.63 8.92 -0.12
N ASN A 28 5.46 8.96 0.93
CA ASN A 28 5.06 9.03 2.34
C ASN A 28 4.18 7.86 2.81
N ILE A 29 4.38 6.68 2.22
CA ILE A 29 3.67 5.45 2.57
C ILE A 29 4.60 4.60 3.45
N HIS A 30 4.21 4.40 4.71
CA HIS A 30 4.98 3.68 5.72
C HIS A 30 4.29 2.40 6.21
N CYS A 31 2.97 2.32 6.04
CA CYS A 31 2.13 1.16 6.32
C CYS A 31 1.01 1.03 5.28
N LEU A 32 0.25 -0.07 5.32
CA LEU A 32 -0.87 -0.27 4.40
C LEU A 32 -2.06 0.65 4.71
N GLN A 33 -2.18 1.12 5.96
CA GLN A 33 -3.20 2.09 6.33
C GLN A 33 -3.00 3.43 5.61
N ASP A 34 -1.75 3.88 5.42
CA ASP A 34 -1.46 5.11 4.68
C ASP A 34 -2.00 5.05 3.24
N VAL A 35 -1.93 3.87 2.62
CA VAL A 35 -2.48 3.62 1.28
C VAL A 35 -4.01 3.64 1.28
N LEU A 36 -4.63 3.07 2.32
CA LEU A 36 -6.09 3.03 2.44
C LEU A 36 -6.69 4.40 2.72
N ASP A 37 -5.94 5.30 3.36
CA ASP A 37 -6.39 6.64 3.74
C ASP A 37 -6.04 7.72 2.71
N GLN A 38 -5.10 7.45 1.80
CA GLN A 38 -4.78 8.32 0.67
C GLN A 38 -5.72 8.11 -0.52
N ASP A 39 -5.96 9.18 -1.28
CA ASP A 39 -6.62 9.09 -2.57
C ASP A 39 -5.67 8.43 -3.59
N LEU A 40 -6.13 7.37 -4.26
CA LEU A 40 -5.35 6.68 -5.29
C LEU A 40 -4.96 7.62 -6.45
N SER A 41 -5.74 8.65 -6.72
CA SER A 41 -5.39 9.66 -7.73
C SER A 41 -4.12 10.43 -7.36
N GLU A 42 -3.92 10.75 -6.08
CA GLU A 42 -2.70 11.39 -5.55
C GLU A 42 -1.50 10.45 -5.63
N ILE A 43 -1.70 9.17 -5.25
CA ILE A 43 -0.66 8.14 -5.37
C ILE A 43 -0.23 7.99 -6.83
N LYS A 44 -1.19 7.89 -7.77
CA LYS A 44 -0.91 7.74 -9.21
C LYS A 44 -0.27 8.98 -9.84
N ALA A 45 -0.54 10.17 -9.31
CA ALA A 45 0.06 11.40 -9.78
C ALA A 45 1.52 11.55 -9.31
N HIS A 46 1.97 10.78 -8.32
CA HIS A 46 3.31 10.90 -7.77
C HIS A 46 4.39 10.42 -8.77
N PRO A 47 5.51 11.14 -8.97
CA PRO A 47 6.55 10.75 -9.94
C PRO A 47 7.23 9.41 -9.68
N ALA A 48 7.25 8.95 -8.43
CA ALA A 48 7.79 7.64 -8.06
C ALA A 48 6.83 6.49 -8.37
N PHE A 49 5.54 6.79 -8.59
CA PHE A 49 4.55 5.79 -8.91
C PHE A 49 4.91 5.05 -10.20
N ASN A 50 4.80 3.73 -10.15
CA ASN A 50 4.94 2.89 -11.32
C ASN A 50 4.09 1.63 -11.18
N TYR A 51 3.76 1.02 -12.32
CA TYR A 51 2.84 -0.12 -12.36
C TYR A 51 3.41 -1.39 -11.71
N ILE A 52 4.74 -1.55 -11.65
CA ILE A 52 5.36 -2.69 -10.97
C ILE A 52 5.11 -2.57 -9.48
N TRP A 53 5.44 -1.41 -8.89
CA TRP A 53 5.18 -1.09 -7.50
C TRP A 53 3.69 -1.22 -7.15
N TYR A 54 2.80 -0.73 -8.02
CA TYR A 54 1.37 -0.85 -7.80
C TYR A 54 0.90 -2.32 -7.80
N THR A 55 1.44 -3.16 -8.68
CA THR A 55 1.11 -4.59 -8.71
C THR A 55 1.59 -5.30 -7.44
N ASP A 56 2.78 -4.95 -6.96
CA ASP A 56 3.32 -5.45 -5.69
C ASP A 56 2.46 -5.01 -4.50
N LEU A 57 1.99 -3.75 -4.51
CA LEU A 57 1.09 -3.22 -3.49
C LEU A 57 -0.23 -4.00 -3.46
N LEU A 58 -0.86 -4.24 -4.62
CA LEU A 58 -2.10 -5.01 -4.69
C LEU A 58 -1.91 -6.44 -4.18
N SER A 59 -0.76 -7.05 -4.50
CA SER A 59 -0.40 -8.38 -4.00
C SER A 59 -0.23 -8.40 -2.48
N LEU A 60 0.35 -7.34 -1.93
CA LEU A 60 0.54 -7.17 -0.50
C LEU A 60 -0.80 -6.94 0.23
N LEU A 61 -1.64 -6.04 -0.27
CA LEU A 61 -2.98 -5.82 0.25
C LEU A 61 -3.82 -7.10 0.23
N LYS A 62 -3.71 -7.91 -0.83
CA LYS A 62 -4.39 -9.21 -0.91
C LYS A 62 -3.88 -10.18 0.15
N LYS A 63 -2.56 -10.27 0.34
CA LYS A 63 -1.93 -11.13 1.34
C LYS A 63 -2.36 -10.77 2.76
N GLU A 64 -2.49 -9.48 3.06
CA GLU A 64 -2.92 -8.98 4.36
C GLU A 64 -4.45 -8.91 4.53
N GLY A 65 -5.23 -9.28 3.51
CA GLY A 65 -6.70 -9.30 3.55
C GLY A 65 -7.35 -7.92 3.47
N LEU A 66 -6.66 -6.93 2.91
CA LEU A 66 -7.06 -5.52 2.80
C LEU A 66 -7.42 -5.09 1.37
N LEU A 67 -7.28 -5.99 0.37
CA LEU A 67 -7.52 -5.65 -1.03
C LEU A 67 -8.98 -5.24 -1.29
N ASP A 68 -9.94 -5.95 -0.70
CA ASP A 68 -11.36 -5.67 -0.91
C ASP A 68 -11.72 -4.28 -0.35
N GLU A 69 -11.23 -3.95 0.85
CA GLU A 69 -11.41 -2.62 1.45
C GLU A 69 -10.78 -1.52 0.59
N PHE A 70 -9.57 -1.75 0.07
CA PHE A 70 -8.93 -0.81 -0.83
C PHE A 70 -9.77 -0.58 -2.07
N GLN A 71 -10.31 -1.63 -2.70
CA GLN A 71 -11.15 -1.54 -3.89
C GLN A 71 -12.49 -0.85 -3.64
N ASP A 72 -13.13 -1.12 -2.50
CA ASP A 72 -14.38 -0.47 -2.11
C ASP A 72 -14.21 1.06 -1.96
N ARG A 73 -13.03 1.53 -1.56
CA ARG A 73 -12.71 2.97 -1.46
C ARG A 73 -12.39 3.62 -2.81
N LEU A 74 -12.17 2.84 -3.87
CA LEU A 74 -11.94 3.36 -5.23
C LEU A 74 -13.24 3.63 -6.02
N LEU A 75 -14.36 3.06 -5.56
CA LEU A 75 -15.69 3.21 -6.15
C LEU A 75 -16.41 4.44 -5.62
#